data_AF-A0A2R6I061-F1
#
_entry.id   AF-A0A2R6I061-F1
#
_cell.length_a   1.000
_cell.length_b   1.000
_cell.length_c   1.000
_cell.angle_alpha   90.00
_cell.angle_beta   90.00
_cell.angle_gamma   90.00
#
_symmetry.space_group_name_H-M   'P 1'
#
loop_
_entity.id
_entity.type
_entity.pdbx_description
1 polymer ?
#
loop_
_entity_poly.entity_id
_entity_poly.type
_entity_poly.pdbx_seq_one_letter_code
_entity_poly.pdbx_strand_id
1 'polypeptide(L)'
;MHWWAVLTGVAWGVGYLALVYLLAPLESVGLVAVPLVLGAGPLAGAAAGWLARGGPAESTRHGLLAGSLTGLAFAGAFWHVLSVSRFDSLTPFGNGGAFYAAKLTFAYSASDFPVVAAHPGRIAGALAVGGAVILALLGGYAGYVADAREEARFID
;
A
#
# COMPACT_ATOMS: atom_id res chain seq x y z
N MET A 1 -14.26 13.47 -15.51
CA MET A 1 -13.66 12.65 -14.43
C MET A 1 -14.14 11.23 -14.56
N HIS A 2 -13.27 10.31 -14.99
CA HIS A 2 -13.59 8.90 -15.15
C HIS A 2 -13.45 8.20 -13.78
N TRP A 3 -14.42 8.44 -12.89
CA TRP A 3 -14.41 7.87 -11.54
C TRP A 3 -14.30 6.35 -11.51
N TRP A 4 -14.82 5.68 -12.54
CA TRP A 4 -14.66 4.23 -12.72
C TRP A 4 -13.20 3.78 -12.81
N ALA A 5 -12.34 4.54 -13.50
CA ALA A 5 -10.91 4.22 -13.60
C ALA A 5 -10.24 4.26 -12.21
N VAL A 6 -10.55 5.29 -11.41
CA VAL A 6 -10.05 5.40 -10.04
C VAL A 6 -10.58 4.25 -9.17
N LEU A 7 -11.88 3.94 -9.25
CA LEU A 7 -12.48 2.85 -8.49
C LEU A 7 -11.87 1.49 -8.83
N THR A 8 -11.60 1.21 -10.11
CA THR A 8 -10.93 -0.02 -10.53
C THR A 8 -9.50 -0.08 -10.03
N GLY A 9 -8.76 1.04 -10.08
CA GLY A 9 -7.42 1.14 -9.50
C GLY A 9 -7.43 0.85 -7.99
N VAL A 10 -8.34 1.50 -7.25
CA VAL A 10 -8.49 1.27 -5.81
C VAL A 10 -8.87 -0.18 -5.51
N ALA A 11 -9.80 -0.77 -6.28
CA ALA A 11 -10.19 -2.16 -6.11
C ALA A 11 -9.01 -3.13 -6.29
N TRP A 12 -8.14 -2.89 -7.29
CA TRP A 12 -6.92 -3.67 -7.47
C TRP A 12 -5.91 -3.47 -6.35
N GLY A 13 -5.66 -2.21 -5.94
CA GLY A 13 -4.74 -1.91 -4.85
C GLY A 13 -5.19 -2.51 -3.51
N VAL A 14 -6.46 -2.32 -3.15
CA VAL A 14 -7.04 -2.86 -1.90
C VAL A 14 -7.18 -4.37 -1.97
N GLY A 15 -7.58 -4.93 -3.11
CA GLY A 15 -7.65 -6.38 -3.31
C GLY A 15 -6.28 -7.04 -3.16
N TYR A 16 -5.23 -6.41 -3.70
CA TYR A 16 -3.86 -6.88 -3.50
C TYR A 16 -3.42 -6.78 -2.04
N LEU A 17 -3.72 -5.68 -1.34
CA LEU A 17 -3.46 -5.56 0.10
C LEU A 17 -4.19 -6.64 0.91
N ALA A 18 -5.43 -6.97 0.54
CA ALA A 18 -6.19 -8.04 1.18
C ALA A 18 -5.55 -9.42 0.96
N LEU A 19 -5.03 -9.69 -0.24
CA LEU A 19 -4.28 -10.92 -0.51
C LEU A 19 -3.01 -10.99 0.35
N VAL A 20 -2.24 -9.91 0.40
CA VAL A 20 -1.02 -9.81 1.22
C VAL A 20 -1.31 -9.95 2.72
N TYR A 21 -2.49 -9.51 3.16
CA TYR A 21 -2.96 -9.67 4.54
C TYR A 21 -3.36 -11.13 4.86
N LEU A 22 -4.03 -11.82 3.93
CA LEU A 22 -4.56 -13.18 4.13
C LEU A 22 -3.50 -14.29 3.92
N LEU A 23 -2.37 -13.98 3.28
CA LEU A 23 -1.29 -14.92 3.04
C LEU A 23 -0.42 -15.11 4.28
N ALA A 24 -0.81 -16.06 5.14
CA ALA A 24 -0.06 -16.50 6.33
C ALA A 24 1.45 -16.80 6.10
N PRO A 25 1.90 -17.35 4.94
CA PRO A 25 3.33 -17.60 4.72
C PRO A 25 4.19 -16.33 4.76
N LEU A 26 3.61 -15.15 4.48
CA LEU A 26 4.33 -13.88 4.44
C LEU A 26 4.84 -13.42 5.81
N GLU A 27 4.30 -13.97 6.89
CA GLU A 27 4.76 -13.72 8.27
C GLU A 27 6.21 -14.16 8.48
N SER A 28 6.61 -15.24 7.81
CA SER A 28 7.95 -15.81 7.90
C SER A 28 9.02 -15.02 7.13
N VAL A 29 8.60 -14.07 6.28
CA VAL A 29 9.47 -13.41 5.30
C VAL A 29 9.91 -12.01 5.75
N GLY A 30 9.45 -11.54 6.91
CA GLY A 30 9.97 -10.35 7.59
C GLY A 30 9.99 -9.08 6.71
N LEU A 31 11.16 -8.48 6.54
CA LEU A 31 11.37 -7.24 5.76
C LEU A 31 10.95 -7.34 4.28
N VAL A 32 10.91 -8.53 3.69
CA VAL A 32 10.49 -8.73 2.28
C VAL A 32 8.98 -8.48 2.12
N ALA A 33 8.23 -8.49 3.22
CA ALA A 33 6.82 -8.16 3.22
C ALA A 33 6.55 -6.67 2.93
N VAL A 34 7.53 -5.78 3.16
CA VAL A 34 7.41 -4.34 2.90
C VAL A 34 7.33 -4.04 1.39
N PRO A 35 8.26 -4.50 0.52
CA PRO A 35 8.13 -4.37 -0.92
C PRO A 35 6.81 -4.92 -1.47
N LEU A 36 6.34 -6.05 -0.91
CA LEU A 36 5.06 -6.64 -1.30
C LEU A 36 3.93 -5.65 -1.04
N VAL A 37 3.77 -5.18 0.18
CA VAL A 37 2.73 -4.19 0.53
C VAL A 37 2.83 -2.91 -0.32
N LEU A 38 4.05 -2.44 -0.60
CA LEU A 38 4.28 -1.26 -1.45
C LEU A 38 3.88 -1.50 -2.93
N GLY A 39 3.80 -2.76 -3.38
CA GLY A 39 3.30 -3.15 -4.70
C GLY A 39 1.84 -2.79 -4.95
N ALA A 40 1.06 -2.52 -3.90
CA ALA A 40 -0.33 -2.07 -4.04
C ALA A 40 -0.47 -0.73 -4.77
N GLY A 41 0.51 0.16 -4.60
CA GLY A 41 0.52 1.51 -5.19
C GLY A 41 0.65 1.46 -6.70
N PRO A 42 1.71 0.82 -7.25
CA PRO A 42 1.86 0.62 -8.68
C PRO A 42 0.68 -0.12 -9.33
N LEU A 43 0.12 -1.14 -8.65
CA LEU A 43 -1.05 -1.87 -9.17
C LEU A 43 -2.29 -0.98 -9.26
N ALA A 44 -2.56 -0.19 -8.22
CA ALA A 44 -3.67 0.76 -8.24
C ALA A 44 -3.48 1.83 -9.31
N GLY A 45 -2.25 2.34 -9.42
CA GLY A 45 -1.87 3.36 -10.38
C GLY A 45 -1.96 2.91 -11.82
N ALA A 46 -1.38 1.76 -12.15
CA ALA A 46 -1.39 1.21 -13.50
C ALA A 46 -2.81 0.86 -13.97
N ALA A 47 -3.62 0.26 -13.10
CA ALA A 47 -5.00 -0.07 -13.42
C ALA A 47 -5.84 1.21 -13.65
N ALA A 48 -5.67 2.25 -12.82
CA ALA A 48 -6.36 3.51 -13.03
C ALA A 48 -5.86 4.26 -14.29
N GLY A 49 -4.55 4.21 -14.57
CA GLY A 49 -3.95 4.82 -15.75
C GLY A 49 -4.43 4.20 -17.06
N TRP A 50 -4.47 2.87 -17.16
CA TRP A 50 -4.99 2.17 -18.35
C TRP A 50 -6.46 2.47 -18.68
N LEU A 51 -7.25 2.81 -17.67
CA LEU A 51 -8.67 3.11 -17.86
C LEU A 51 -8.93 4.60 -18.10
N ALA A 52 -7.94 5.47 -17.90
CA ALA A 52 -8.06 6.90 -18.12
C ALA A 52 -7.77 7.24 -19.59
N ARG A 53 -8.80 7.55 -20.38
CA ARG A 53 -8.67 7.89 -21.82
C ARG A 53 -8.23 9.35 -22.08
N GLY A 54 -7.32 9.89 -21.27
CA GLY A 54 -7.04 11.34 -21.21
C GLY A 54 -5.59 11.76 -21.45
N GLY A 55 -4.70 10.84 -21.81
CA GLY A 55 -3.28 11.10 -21.99
C GLY A 55 -2.49 11.21 -20.67
N PRO A 56 -1.17 11.47 -20.72
CA PRO A 56 -0.26 11.14 -19.62
C PRO A 56 -0.53 11.93 -18.33
N ALA A 57 -0.93 13.20 -18.46
CA ALA A 57 -1.26 14.06 -17.33
C ALA A 57 -2.54 13.62 -16.61
N GLU A 58 -3.54 13.14 -17.36
CA GLU A 58 -4.80 12.67 -16.78
C GLU A 58 -4.62 11.27 -16.16
N SER A 59 -3.88 10.38 -16.80
CA SER A 59 -3.53 9.05 -16.29
C SER A 59 -2.66 9.13 -15.02
N THR A 60 -1.75 10.10 -14.94
CA THR A 60 -1.00 10.40 -13.70
C THR A 60 -1.93 10.83 -12.56
N ARG A 61 -2.90 11.73 -12.83
CA ARG A 61 -3.85 12.19 -11.81
C ARG A 61 -4.74 11.06 -11.30
N HIS A 62 -5.25 10.21 -12.20
CA HIS A 62 -6.08 9.06 -11.82
C HIS A 62 -5.26 8.02 -11.05
N GLY A 63 -4.02 7.77 -11.47
CA GLY A 63 -3.10 6.88 -10.76
C GLY A 63 -2.72 7.40 -9.37
N LEU A 64 -2.49 8.71 -9.22
CA LEU A 64 -2.20 9.34 -7.93
C LEU A 64 -3.41 9.27 -6.99
N LEU A 65 -4.63 9.52 -7.50
CA LEU A 65 -5.85 9.40 -6.72
C LEU A 65 -6.10 7.97 -6.26
N ALA A 66 -5.95 7.00 -7.17
CA ALA A 66 -6.10 5.58 -6.83
C ALA A 66 -5.04 5.14 -5.81
N GLY A 67 -3.77 5.47 -6.04
CA GLY A 67 -2.67 5.19 -5.12
C GLY A 67 -2.85 5.86 -3.75
N SER A 68 -3.40 7.08 -3.70
CA SER A 68 -3.68 7.79 -2.44
C SER A 68 -4.79 7.10 -1.65
N LEU A 69 -5.88 6.71 -2.30
CA LEU A 69 -6.99 6.00 -1.66
C LEU A 69 -6.55 4.60 -1.18
N THR A 70 -5.76 3.88 -1.97
CA THR A 70 -5.12 2.63 -1.55
C THR A 70 -4.14 2.86 -0.40
N GLY A 71 -3.37 3.95 -0.43
CA GLY A 71 -2.46 4.36 0.64
C GLY A 71 -3.19 4.65 1.95
N LEU A 72 -4.35 5.30 1.91
CA LEU A 72 -5.20 5.52 3.08
C LEU A 72 -5.74 4.20 3.65
N ALA A 73 -6.16 3.27 2.78
CA ALA A 73 -6.57 1.93 3.21
C ALA A 73 -5.41 1.17 3.88
N PHE A 74 -4.20 1.26 3.31
CA PHE A 74 -2.97 0.73 3.92
C PHE A 74 -2.71 1.38 5.29
N ALA A 75 -2.72 2.71 5.40
CA ALA A 75 -2.46 3.40 6.67
C ALA A 75 -3.46 3.00 7.74
N GLY A 76 -4.75 2.91 7.40
CA GLY A 76 -5.79 2.44 8.31
C GLY A 76 -5.56 1.01 8.79
N ALA A 77 -5.26 0.09 7.86
CA ALA A 77 -4.96 -1.31 8.19
C ALA A 77 -3.69 -1.45 9.05
N PHE A 78 -2.62 -0.75 8.67
CA PHE A 78 -1.34 -0.75 9.38
C PHE A 78 -1.48 -0.18 10.80
N TRP A 79 -2.17 0.96 10.93
CA TRP A 79 -2.48 1.54 12.23
C TRP A 79 -3.32 0.59 13.08
N HIS A 80 -4.35 -0.04 12.51
CA HIS A 80 -5.18 -1.00 13.23
C HIS A 80 -4.34 -2.16 13.79
N VAL A 81 -3.53 -2.82 12.95
CA VAL A 81 -2.70 -3.96 13.35
C VAL A 81 -1.70 -3.59 14.47
N LEU A 82 -1.10 -2.40 14.40
CA LEU A 82 -0.19 -1.89 15.43
C LEU A 82 -0.91 -1.45 16.71
N SER A 83 -2.15 -0.95 16.60
CA SER A 83 -2.94 -0.48 17.75
C SER A 83 -3.53 -1.61 18.60
N VAL A 84 -3.75 -2.80 18.01
CA VAL A 84 -4.27 -3.96 18.74
C VAL A 84 -3.19 -4.44 19.73
N SER A 85 -3.41 -4.18 21.02
CA SER A 85 -2.44 -4.32 22.11
C SER A 85 -2.08 -5.77 22.47
N ARG A 86 -2.78 -6.77 21.94
CA ARG A 86 -2.50 -8.18 22.20
C ARG A 86 -1.68 -8.77 21.05
N PHE A 87 -0.49 -9.25 21.37
CA PHE A 87 0.36 -10.02 20.46
C PHE A 87 -0.26 -11.39 20.11
N ASP A 88 -1.14 -11.91 20.97
CA ASP A 88 -1.76 -13.24 20.84
C ASP A 88 -3.19 -13.25 20.30
N SER A 89 -3.81 -12.10 20.07
CA SER A 89 -5.11 -12.11 19.39
C SER A 89 -4.85 -12.30 17.91
N LEU A 90 -4.91 -13.56 17.45
CA LEU A 90 -5.43 -13.88 16.12
C LEU A 90 -6.51 -12.84 15.82
N THR A 91 -6.25 -11.94 14.87
CA THR A 91 -7.37 -11.17 14.33
C THR A 91 -8.41 -12.20 13.85
N PRO A 92 -9.71 -11.88 13.79
CA PRO A 92 -10.72 -12.82 13.27
C PRO A 92 -10.39 -13.40 11.88
N PHE A 93 -9.36 -12.88 11.20
CA PHE A 93 -8.87 -13.27 9.89
C PHE A 93 -7.44 -13.90 9.89
N GLY A 94 -6.87 -14.24 11.06
CA GLY A 94 -5.53 -14.84 11.19
C GLY A 94 -4.49 -13.93 11.84
N ASN A 95 -3.21 -14.27 11.68
CA ASN A 95 -2.10 -13.52 12.27
C ASN A 95 -1.87 -12.17 11.58
N GLY A 96 -2.32 -11.98 10.33
CA GLY A 96 -2.25 -10.69 9.62
C GLY A 96 -1.09 -10.57 8.63
N GLY A 97 -0.45 -11.68 8.23
CA GLY A 97 0.43 -11.74 7.07
C GLY A 97 1.62 -10.79 7.17
N ALA A 98 1.84 -10.01 6.11
CA ALA A 98 2.87 -8.98 6.04
C ALA A 98 2.77 -7.90 7.14
N PHE A 99 1.55 -7.57 7.58
CA PHE A 99 1.32 -6.55 8.59
C PHE A 99 1.71 -7.03 9.99
N TYR A 100 1.57 -8.33 10.25
CA TYR A 100 2.04 -8.95 11.48
C TYR A 100 3.57 -9.03 11.55
N ALA A 101 4.21 -9.37 10.43
CA ALA A 101 5.68 -9.31 10.33
C ALA A 101 6.21 -7.90 10.62
N ALA A 102 5.53 -6.86 10.11
CA ALA A 102 5.86 -5.47 10.42
C ALA A 102 5.68 -5.13 11.91
N LYS A 103 4.60 -5.62 12.54
CA LYS A 103 4.37 -5.48 13.99
C LYS A 103 5.46 -6.15 14.83
N LEU A 104 5.85 -7.38 14.49
CA LEU A 104 6.93 -8.09 15.18
C LEU A 104 8.26 -7.34 15.02
N THR A 105 8.58 -6.92 13.80
CA THR A 105 9.81 -6.13 13.54
C THR A 105 9.81 -4.83 14.33
N PHE A 106 8.67 -4.14 14.43
CA PHE A 106 8.53 -2.93 15.23
C PHE A 106 8.69 -3.20 16.73
N ALA A 107 8.13 -4.31 17.23
CA ALA A 107 8.25 -4.72 18.62
C ALA A 107 9.69 -5.10 19.01
N TYR A 108 10.39 -5.84 18.15
CA TYR A 108 11.79 -6.21 18.37
C TYR A 108 12.74 -5.02 18.24
N SER A 109 12.51 -4.11 17.28
CA SER A 109 13.34 -2.91 17.14
C SER A 109 13.09 -1.86 18.24
N ALA A 110 11.97 -1.92 18.95
CA ALA A 110 11.69 -1.01 20.06
C ALA A 110 12.64 -1.20 21.26
N SER A 111 13.25 -2.38 21.45
CA SER A 111 14.28 -2.57 22.48
C SER A 111 15.60 -1.88 22.15
N ASP A 112 15.89 -1.74 20.85
CA ASP A 112 17.18 -1.23 20.37
C ASP A 112 17.17 0.29 20.16
N PHE A 113 15.97 0.89 20.03
CA PHE A 113 15.80 2.32 19.80
C PHE A 113 14.97 2.99 20.91
N PRO A 114 15.59 3.78 21.82
CA PRO A 114 14.90 4.42 22.94
C PRO A 114 13.75 5.33 22.53
N VAL A 115 13.86 5.96 21.35
CA VAL A 115 12.83 6.82 20.78
C VAL A 115 11.57 6.03 20.40
N VAL A 116 11.73 4.78 19.96
CA VAL A 116 10.62 3.87 19.62
C VAL A 116 9.89 3.40 20.87
N ALA A 117 10.64 3.05 21.91
CA ALA A 117 10.06 2.72 23.21
C ALA A 117 9.31 3.90 23.85
N ALA A 118 9.82 5.13 23.72
CA ALA A 118 9.20 6.33 24.30
C ALA A 118 7.91 6.75 23.58
N HIS A 119 7.82 6.55 22.26
CA HIS A 119 6.72 7.07 21.44
C HIS A 119 6.18 6.07 20.38
N PRO A 120 5.80 4.85 20.77
CA PRO A 120 5.46 3.78 19.82
C PRO A 120 4.30 4.17 18.88
N GLY A 121 3.24 4.81 19.41
CA GLY A 121 2.11 5.25 18.60
C GLY A 121 2.44 6.35 17.59
N ARG A 122 3.34 7.28 17.92
CA ARG A 122 3.72 8.37 17.00
C ARG A 122 4.55 7.84 15.84
N ILE A 123 5.46 6.90 16.12
CA ILE A 123 6.30 6.31 15.07
C ILE A 123 5.47 5.36 14.20
N ALA A 124 4.57 4.56 14.79
CA ALA A 124 3.60 3.77 14.04
C ALA A 124 2.78 4.64 13.06
N GLY A 125 2.32 5.81 13.52
CA GLY A 125 1.61 6.78 12.68
C GLY A 125 2.48 7.37 11.58
N ALA A 126 3.71 7.76 11.91
CA ALA A 126 4.66 8.27 10.92
C ALA A 126 4.98 7.23 9.83
N LEU A 127 5.13 5.96 10.18
CA LEU A 127 5.34 4.87 9.23
C LEU A 127 4.09 4.60 8.39
N ALA A 128 2.90 4.61 8.98
CA ALA A 128 1.64 4.45 8.28
C ALA A 128 1.46 5.54 7.21
N VAL A 129 1.65 6.81 7.61
CA VAL A 129 1.55 7.96 6.72
C VAL A 129 2.66 7.93 5.66
N GLY A 130 3.90 7.62 6.04
CA GLY A 130 5.01 7.50 5.10
C GLY A 130 4.75 6.43 4.02
N GLY A 131 4.29 5.25 4.42
CA GLY A 131 3.92 4.18 3.47
C GLY A 131 2.76 4.58 2.57
N ALA A 132 1.74 5.27 3.10
CA ALA A 132 0.63 5.79 2.29
C ALA A 132 1.09 6.80 1.24
N VAL A 133 2.00 7.70 1.60
CA VAL A 133 2.58 8.67 0.65
C VAL A 133 3.39 7.95 -0.43
N ILE A 134 4.19 6.95 -0.07
CA ILE A 134 4.95 6.16 -1.05
C ILE A 134 4.00 5.45 -2.03
N LEU A 135 2.94 4.83 -1.52
CA LEU A 135 1.91 4.17 -2.34
C LEU A 135 1.23 5.15 -3.30
N ALA A 136 0.92 6.36 -2.84
CA ALA A 136 0.36 7.42 -3.69
C ALA A 136 1.31 7.81 -4.82
N LEU A 137 2.58 8.08 -4.49
CA LEU A 137 3.60 8.47 -5.49
C LEU A 137 3.85 7.35 -6.51
N LEU A 138 3.95 6.10 -6.04
CA LEU A 138 4.09 4.94 -6.91
C LEU A 138 2.86 4.73 -7.81
N GLY A 139 1.67 4.99 -7.30
CA GLY A 139 0.44 4.96 -8.10
C GLY A 139 0.40 6.04 -9.18
N GLY A 140 0.80 7.27 -8.84
CA GLY A 140 0.92 8.35 -9.82
C GLY A 140 1.91 8.02 -10.93
N TYR A 141 3.10 7.52 -10.57
CA TYR A 141 4.13 7.12 -11.53
C TYR A 141 3.68 5.95 -12.41
N ALA A 142 3.05 4.92 -11.83
CA ALA A 142 2.55 3.80 -12.60
C ALA A 142 1.43 4.21 -13.57
N GLY A 143 0.55 5.13 -13.17
CA GLY A 143 -0.46 5.71 -14.05
C GLY A 143 0.13 6.45 -15.26
N TYR A 144 1.22 7.19 -15.05
CA TYR A 144 1.96 7.85 -16.15
C TYR A 144 2.55 6.83 -17.14
N VAL A 145 3.26 5.81 -16.63
CA VAL A 145 3.94 4.81 -17.47
C VAL A 145 2.95 3.93 -18.24
N ALA A 146 1.80 3.66 -17.63
CA ALA A 146 0.75 2.83 -18.21
C ALA A 146 0.19 3.43 -19.52
N ASP A 147 0.06 4.75 -19.57
CA ASP A 147 -0.44 5.52 -20.72
C ASP A 147 0.64 5.77 -21.78
N ALA A 148 1.86 6.11 -21.36
CA ALA A 148 3.00 6.31 -22.27
C ALA A 148 3.33 5.07 -23.13
N ARG A 149 2.97 3.87 -22.66
CA ARG A 149 3.11 2.63 -23.44
C ARG A 149 2.04 2.46 -24.53
N GLU A 150 0.87 3.05 -24.40
CA GLU A 150 -0.16 3.03 -25.46
C GLU A 150 0.21 3.98 -26.60
N GLU A 151 0.64 5.20 -26.30
CA GLU A 151 1.12 6.14 -27.33
C GLU A 151 2.27 5.56 -28.16
N ALA A 152 3.22 4.87 -27.52
CA ALA A 152 4.33 4.23 -28.23
C ALA A 152 3.88 3.08 -29.15
N ARG A 153 2.78 2.37 -28.83
CA ARG A 153 2.25 1.27 -29.66
C ARG A 153 1.41 1.72 -30.85
N PHE A 154 0.93 2.96 -30.88
CA PHE A 154 0.17 3.51 -32.01
C PHE A 154 1.06 4.13 -33.10
N ILE A 155 2.36 4.26 -32.85
CA ILE A 155 3.34 4.87 -33.77
C ILE A 155 4.11 3.82 -34.59
N ASP A 156 4.05 2.54 -34.19
CA ASP A 156 4.58 1.38 -34.93
C ASP A 156 3.51 0.73 -35.83
#